data_AF-A0A1C4FDI3-F1
#
_entry.id   AF-A0A1C4FDI3-F1
#
_cell.length_a   1.000
_cell.length_b   1.000
_cell.length_c   1.000
_cell.angle_alpha   90.00
_cell.angle_beta   90.00
_cell.angle_gamma   90.00
#
_symmetry.space_group_name_H-M   'P 1'
#
loop_
_entity.id
_entity.type
_entity.pdbx_description
1 polymer ?
#
loop_
_entity_poly.entity_id
_entity_poly.type
_entity_poly.pdbx_seq_one_letter_code
_entity_poly.pdbx_strand_id
1 'polypeptide(L)'
;MDEYSPKRHDIAQLKFLCETMYHDCLVNLEESHHGWVNDPTSAANLQLNELIEHIATFALNYKIKYNEDNKLIEQLDEYLDDTFMLFSSYGINTHDLQKWQKTGNKLFRCFVNVSKANPVSHSC
;
A
#
# COMPACT_ATOMS: atom_id res chain seq x y z
N MET A 1 2.34 25.22 19.51
CA MET A 1 3.37 24.53 18.72
C MET A 1 2.61 23.46 17.96
N ASP A 2 2.29 23.71 16.69
CA ASP A 2 1.59 22.75 15.84
C ASP A 2 2.55 21.60 15.50
N GLU A 3 2.49 20.50 16.27
CA GLU A 3 3.27 19.28 16.04
C GLU A 3 2.64 18.37 14.96
N TYR A 4 1.98 18.96 13.97
CA TYR A 4 1.45 18.21 12.83
C TYR A 4 2.52 18.07 11.75
N SER A 5 2.97 16.83 11.51
CA SER A 5 3.66 16.49 10.25
C SER A 5 2.84 17.04 9.08
N PRO A 6 3.47 17.73 8.12
CA PRO A 6 2.73 18.34 7.03
C PRO A 6 2.03 17.24 6.22
N LYS A 7 0.79 17.50 5.77
CA LYS A 7 -0.03 16.58 4.96
C LYS A 7 0.75 15.86 3.87
N ARG A 8 1.68 16.57 3.24
CA ARG A 8 2.62 16.04 2.22
C ARG A 8 3.54 14.93 2.73
N HIS A 9 4.05 15.05 3.94
CA HIS A 9 4.90 14.03 4.56
C HIS A 9 4.09 12.77 4.85
N ASP A 10 2.88 12.92 5.38
CA ASP A 10 2.00 11.77 5.61
C ASP A 10 1.59 11.10 4.27
N ILE A 11 1.30 11.87 3.21
CA ILE A 11 1.04 11.34 1.85
C ILE A 11 2.27 10.61 1.30
N ALA A 12 3.45 11.21 1.41
CA ALA A 12 4.69 10.64 0.91
C ALA A 12 5.06 9.36 1.65
N GLN A 13 4.84 9.32 2.96
CA GLN A 13 5.05 8.13 3.79
C GLN A 13 4.09 7.01 3.42
N LEU A 14 2.79 7.29 3.27
CA LEU A 14 1.82 6.32 2.77
C LEU A 14 2.22 5.77 1.40
N LYS A 15 2.58 6.66 0.47
CA LYS A 15 3.03 6.26 -0.87
C LYS A 15 4.25 5.34 -0.78
N PHE A 16 5.26 5.73 0.00
CA PHE A 16 6.49 4.97 0.17
C PHE A 16 6.24 3.58 0.75
N LEU A 17 5.40 3.47 1.80
CA LEU A 17 5.05 2.19 2.41
C LEU A 17 4.32 1.28 1.41
N CYS A 18 3.34 1.81 0.68
CA CYS A 18 2.61 1.05 -0.33
C CYS A 18 3.50 0.60 -1.51
N GLU A 19 4.43 1.45 -1.96
CA GLU A 19 5.39 1.13 -3.02
C GLU A 19 6.41 0.08 -2.57
N THR A 20 6.90 0.20 -1.33
CA THR A 20 7.81 -0.79 -0.72
C THR A 20 7.12 -2.14 -0.64
N MET A 21 5.91 -2.19 -0.08
CA MET A 21 5.11 -3.41 -0.02
C MET A 21 4.88 -4.02 -1.40
N TYR A 22 4.56 -3.20 -2.40
CA TYR A 22 4.36 -3.67 -3.78
C TYR A 22 5.63 -4.32 -4.35
N HIS A 23 6.79 -3.69 -4.11
CA HIS A 23 8.07 -4.19 -4.58
C HIS A 23 8.47 -5.50 -3.88
N ASP A 24 8.36 -5.57 -2.56
CA ASP A 24 8.62 -6.79 -1.79
C ASP A 24 7.73 -7.94 -2.26
N CYS A 25 6.43 -7.68 -2.47
CA CYS A 25 5.50 -8.66 -3.02
C CYS A 25 5.92 -9.16 -4.41
N LEU A 26 6.40 -8.28 -5.30
CA LEU A 26 6.87 -8.66 -6.63
C LEU A 26 8.14 -9.52 -6.57
N VAL A 27 9.10 -9.16 -5.71
CA VAL A 27 10.32 -9.94 -5.51
C VAL A 27 9.96 -11.34 -4.99
N ASN A 28 9.06 -11.44 -4.00
CA ASN A 28 8.61 -12.71 -3.43
C ASN A 28 7.89 -13.59 -4.48
N LEU A 29 7.13 -12.96 -5.37
CA LEU A 29 6.49 -13.61 -6.52
C LEU A 29 7.50 -14.12 -7.56
N GLU A 30 8.54 -13.35 -7.85
CA GLU A 30 9.60 -13.73 -8.79
C GLU A 30 10.47 -14.86 -8.22
N GLU A 31 10.84 -14.81 -6.94
CA GLU A 31 11.63 -15.85 -6.26
C GLU A 31 10.88 -17.17 -6.08
N SER A 32 9.54 -17.15 -6.14
CA SER A 32 8.67 -18.33 -6.17
C SER A 32 8.76 -19.07 -7.52
N HIS A 33 9.97 -19.45 -7.94
CA HIS A 33 10.32 -20.17 -9.17
C HIS A 33 9.62 -21.55 -9.31
N HIS A 34 9.08 -22.10 -8.21
CA HIS A 34 8.33 -23.35 -8.20
C HIS A 34 6.81 -23.09 -8.12
N GLY A 35 6.20 -22.74 -9.26
CA GLY A 35 4.77 -22.96 -9.50
C GLY A 35 3.80 -22.11 -8.68
N TRP A 36 4.16 -20.86 -8.33
CA TRP A 36 3.27 -19.93 -7.61
C TRP A 36 2.75 -20.47 -6.28
N VAL A 37 3.55 -21.32 -5.63
CA VAL A 37 3.27 -21.79 -4.29
C VAL A 37 3.77 -20.73 -3.30
N ASN A 38 2.88 -20.29 -2.43
CA ASN A 38 3.15 -19.30 -1.40
C ASN A 38 3.01 -19.95 -0.03
N ASP A 39 3.99 -19.76 0.87
CA ASP A 39 3.90 -20.28 2.24
C ASP A 39 3.42 -19.16 3.18
N PRO A 40 2.16 -19.17 3.63
CA PRO A 40 1.59 -18.10 4.48
C PRO A 40 2.27 -18.00 5.85
N THR A 41 3.03 -19.02 6.27
CA THR A 41 3.79 -19.03 7.53
C THR A 41 5.24 -18.58 7.37
N SER A 42 5.67 -18.25 6.16
CA SER A 42 7.03 -17.81 5.88
C SER A 42 7.32 -16.46 6.55
N ALA A 43 8.58 -16.24 6.90
CA ALA A 43 9.01 -14.97 7.48
C ALA A 43 8.62 -13.77 6.60
N ALA A 44 8.70 -13.91 5.27
CA ALA A 44 8.29 -12.88 4.32
C ALA A 44 6.80 -12.53 4.42
N ASN A 45 5.92 -13.54 4.52
CA ASN A 45 4.47 -13.29 4.65
C ASN A 45 4.08 -12.75 6.03
N LEU A 46 4.78 -13.16 7.09
CA LEU A 46 4.59 -12.57 8.42
C LEU A 46 4.98 -11.09 8.41
N GLN A 47 6.13 -10.74 7.82
CA GLN A 47 6.56 -9.35 7.65
C GLN A 47 5.60 -8.55 6.77
N LEU A 48 5.04 -9.16 5.72
CA LEU A 48 4.03 -8.55 4.88
C LEU A 48 2.75 -8.24 5.68
N ASN A 49 2.29 -9.15 6.53
CA ASN A 49 1.13 -8.94 7.39
C ASN A 49 1.37 -7.79 8.38
N GLU A 50 2.54 -7.76 9.03
CA GLU A 50 2.91 -6.64 9.92
C GLU A 50 2.94 -5.29 9.15
N LEU A 51 3.43 -5.30 7.91
CA LEU A 51 3.45 -4.11 7.05
C LEU A 51 2.03 -3.67 6.65
N ILE A 52 1.14 -4.61 6.30
CA ILE A 52 -0.28 -4.33 6.01
C ILE A 52 -0.94 -3.67 7.23
N GLU A 53 -0.77 -4.25 8.42
CA GLU A 53 -1.33 -3.69 9.66
C GLU A 53 -0.76 -2.30 9.99
N HIS A 54 0.54 -2.11 9.76
CA HIS A 54 1.19 -0.81 9.94
C HIS A 54 0.61 0.25 8.99
N ILE A 55 0.43 -0.09 7.71
CA ILE A 55 -0.14 0.81 6.71
C ILE A 55 -1.60 1.12 7.06
N ALA A 56 -2.41 0.13 7.44
CA ALA A 56 -3.80 0.33 7.85
C ALA A 56 -3.92 1.27 9.06
N THR A 57 -3.07 1.07 10.08
CA THR A 57 -3.02 1.95 11.25
C THR A 57 -2.62 3.37 10.87
N PHE A 58 -1.64 3.52 9.97
CA PHE A 58 -1.22 4.84 9.49
C PHE A 58 -2.34 5.51 8.66
N ALA A 59 -3.03 4.75 7.81
CA ALA A 59 -4.14 5.22 7.00
C ALA A 59 -5.34 5.70 7.84
N LEU A 60 -5.67 4.99 8.93
CA LEU A 60 -6.69 5.43 9.88
C LEU A 60 -6.31 6.76 10.55
N ASN A 61 -5.05 6.90 10.98
CA ASN A 61 -4.55 8.16 11.51
C ASN A 61 -4.63 9.28 10.46
N TYR A 62 -4.21 9.00 9.22
CA TYR A 62 -4.32 9.94 8.11
C TYR A 62 -5.77 10.38 7.86
N LYS A 63 -6.72 9.44 7.86
CA LYS A 63 -8.15 9.72 7.67
C LYS A 63 -8.70 10.68 8.73
N ILE A 64 -8.29 10.50 9.98
CA ILE A 64 -8.69 11.39 11.09
C ILE A 64 -8.15 12.80 10.87
N LYS A 65 -6.93 12.94 10.36
CA LYS A 65 -6.30 14.25 10.06
C LYS A 65 -6.87 14.91 8.80
N TYR A 66 -7.22 14.13 7.77
CA TYR A 66 -7.55 14.60 6.43
C TYR A 66 -8.80 13.92 5.85
N ASN A 67 -9.96 14.21 6.43
CA ASN A 67 -11.25 13.60 6.04
C ASN A 67 -11.65 13.85 4.57
N GLU A 68 -11.09 14.87 3.91
CA GLU A 68 -11.30 15.16 2.49
C GLU A 68 -10.72 14.11 1.54
N ASP A 69 -9.72 13.33 2.00
CA ASP A 69 -9.03 12.32 1.20
C ASP A 69 -9.61 10.92 1.40
N ASN A 70 -10.89 10.81 1.79
CA ASN A 70 -11.54 9.51 2.02
C ASN A 70 -11.40 8.57 0.82
N LYS A 71 -11.44 9.13 -0.40
CA LYS A 71 -11.24 8.35 -1.63
C LYS A 71 -9.85 7.71 -1.71
N LEU A 72 -8.80 8.37 -1.22
CA LEU A 72 -7.45 7.79 -1.18
C LEU A 72 -7.43 6.61 -0.18
N ILE A 73 -8.07 6.78 0.97
CA ILE A 73 -8.14 5.74 2.00
C ILE A 73 -8.93 4.54 1.50
N GLU A 74 -10.08 4.73 0.85
CA GLU A 74 -10.86 3.64 0.24
C GLU A 74 -10.04 2.86 -0.80
N GLN A 75 -9.17 3.53 -1.56
CA GLN A 75 -8.27 2.88 -2.52
C GLN A 75 -7.12 2.14 -1.85
N LEU A 76 -6.65 2.64 -0.72
CA LEU A 76 -5.62 2.01 0.08
C LEU A 76 -6.18 0.75 0.75
N ASP A 77 -7.37 0.83 1.38
CA ASP A 77 -8.05 -0.31 1.99
C ASP A 77 -8.27 -1.42 0.94
N GLU A 78 -8.80 -1.08 -0.23
CA GLU A 78 -8.98 -2.02 -1.36
C GLU A 78 -7.67 -2.71 -1.77
N TYR A 79 -6.55 -1.98 -1.79
CA TYR A 79 -5.24 -2.52 -2.12
C TYR A 79 -4.68 -3.43 -1.00
N LEU A 80 -4.87 -3.07 0.27
CA LEU A 80 -4.43 -3.88 1.40
C LEU A 80 -5.21 -5.20 1.48
N ASP A 81 -6.53 -5.16 1.30
CA ASP A 81 -7.39 -6.34 1.26
C ASP A 81 -6.99 -7.29 0.11
N ASP A 82 -6.76 -6.76 -1.10
CA ASP A 82 -6.30 -7.56 -2.24
C ASP A 82 -4.92 -8.18 -1.98
N THR A 83 -4.01 -7.43 -1.34
CA THR A 83 -2.69 -7.95 -0.97
C THR A 83 -2.82 -9.09 0.03
N PHE A 84 -3.58 -8.88 1.11
CA PHE A 84 -3.80 -9.89 2.13
C PHE A 84 -4.44 -11.16 1.55
N MET A 85 -5.44 -11.02 0.68
CA MET A 85 -6.11 -12.15 0.03
C MET A 85 -5.15 -12.95 -0.87
N LEU A 86 -4.30 -12.27 -1.62
CA LEU A 86 -3.33 -12.90 -2.52
C LEU A 86 -2.28 -13.72 -1.76
N PHE A 87 -1.71 -13.14 -0.69
CA PHE A 87 -0.62 -13.74 0.07
C PHE A 87 -1.07 -14.61 1.26
N SER A 88 -2.36 -14.62 1.59
CA SER A 88 -2.94 -15.61 2.51
C SER A 88 -3.20 -16.97 1.85
N SER A 89 -3.18 -17.03 0.52
CA SER A 89 -3.44 -18.24 -0.25
C SER A 89 -2.15 -19.05 -0.45
N TYR A 90 -2.24 -20.39 -0.34
CA TYR A 90 -1.10 -21.28 -0.59
C TYR A 90 -0.68 -21.35 -2.07
N GLY A 91 -1.56 -20.91 -2.97
CA GLY A 91 -1.30 -20.79 -4.39
C GLY A 91 -1.77 -19.44 -4.90
N ILE A 92 -0.92 -18.76 -5.65
CA ILE A 92 -1.23 -17.42 -6.18
C ILE A 92 -2.00 -17.59 -7.48
N ASN A 93 -3.22 -17.04 -7.52
CA ASN A 93 -4.08 -17.10 -8.70
C ASN A 93 -3.77 -15.93 -9.65
N THR A 94 -3.68 -16.20 -10.96
CA THR A 94 -3.54 -15.15 -12.00
C THR A 94 -4.61 -14.06 -11.89
N HIS A 95 -5.85 -14.43 -11.61
CA HIS A 95 -6.96 -13.50 -11.52
C HIS A 95 -6.76 -12.52 -10.36
N ASP A 96 -6.42 -13.04 -9.19
CA ASP A 96 -6.20 -12.24 -7.99
C ASP A 96 -4.92 -11.40 -8.12
N LEU A 97 -3.87 -11.95 -8.75
CA LEU A 97 -2.65 -11.21 -9.09
C LEU A 97 -2.94 -10.03 -10.03
N GLN A 98 -3.72 -10.25 -11.09
CA GLN A 98 -4.11 -9.17 -12.01
C GLN A 98 -5.01 -8.13 -11.33
N LYS A 99 -5.88 -8.55 -10.42
CA LYS A 99 -6.73 -7.65 -9.63
C LYS A 99 -5.86 -6.78 -8.73
N TRP A 100 -4.97 -7.40 -7.96
CA TRP A 100 -4.01 -6.71 -7.08
C TRP A 100 -3.12 -5.71 -7.83
N GLN A 101 -2.60 -6.09 -9.01
CA GLN A 101 -1.85 -5.16 -9.85
C GLN A 101 -2.70 -3.96 -10.32
N LYS A 102 -3.98 -4.17 -10.65
CA LYS A 102 -4.89 -3.08 -11.04
C LYS A 102 -5.19 -2.14 -9.88
N THR A 103 -5.44 -2.67 -8.69
CA THR A 103 -5.73 -1.87 -7.49
C THR A 103 -4.50 -1.10 -7.03
N GLY A 104 -3.32 -1.72 -7.04
CA GLY A 104 -2.05 -1.02 -6.80
C GLY A 104 -1.81 0.14 -7.78
N ASN A 105 -1.97 -0.10 -9.09
CA ASN A 105 -1.84 0.97 -10.09
C ASN A 105 -2.84 2.13 -9.90
N LYS A 106 -4.07 1.82 -9.49
CA LYS A 106 -5.11 2.81 -9.22
C LYS A 106 -4.77 3.64 -7.98
N LEU A 107 -4.27 3.00 -6.92
CA LEU A 107 -3.77 3.65 -5.71
C LEU A 107 -2.59 4.58 -6.01
N PHE A 108 -1.57 4.12 -6.75
CA PHE A 108 -0.40 4.95 -7.09
C PHE A 108 -0.78 6.17 -7.93
N ARG A 109 -1.74 6.04 -8.85
CA ARG A 109 -2.32 7.20 -9.56
C ARG A 109 -3.05 8.15 -8.60
N CYS A 110 -3.74 7.63 -7.60
CA CYS A 110 -4.39 8.45 -6.58
C CYS A 110 -3.36 9.25 -5.79
N PHE A 111 -2.29 8.62 -5.31
CA PHE A 111 -1.18 9.32 -4.64
C PHE A 111 -0.61 10.45 -5.49
N VAL A 112 -0.31 10.20 -6.78
CA VAL A 112 0.20 11.25 -7.69
C VAL A 112 -0.77 12.44 -7.80
N ASN A 113 -2.08 12.18 -7.85
CA ASN A 113 -3.08 13.24 -7.93
C ASN A 113 -3.17 14.04 -6.64
N VAL A 114 -3.17 13.37 -5.47
CA VAL A 114 -3.23 14.04 -4.15
C VAL A 114 -1.94 14.83 -3.89
N SER A 115 -0.77 14.31 -4.28
CA SER A 115 0.50 15.03 -4.20
C SER A 115 0.52 16.27 -5.11
N LYS A 116 -0.03 16.19 -6.33
CA LYS A 116 -0.14 17.35 -7.24
C LYS A 116 -1.10 18.43 -6.72
N ALA A 117 -2.21 18.03 -6.09
CA ALA A 117 -3.14 18.96 -5.45
C ALA A 117 -2.52 19.69 -4.24
N ASN A 118 -1.41 19.17 -3.71
CA ASN A 118 -0.66 19.75 -2.60
C ASN A 118 0.80 20.06 -3.04
N PRO A 119 1.05 21.03 -3.94
CA PRO A 119 2.37 21.26 -4.53
C PRO A 119 3.34 21.95 -3.56
N VAL A 120 4.59 21.46 -3.45
CA VAL A 120 5.65 22.08 -2.62
C VAL A 120 5.69 23.59 -2.88
N SER A 121 5.37 24.39 -1.87
CA SER A 121 5.59 25.83 -1.90
C SER A 121 7.11 25.99 -1.88
N HIS A 122 7.72 26.05 -3.06
CA HIS A 122 9.10 26.49 -3.22
C HIS A 122 9.12 27.99 -2.91
N SER A 123 9.12 28.31 -1.62
CA SER A 123 9.65 29.59 -1.14
C SER A 123 11.10 29.34 -0.75
N CYS A 124 11.98 29.38 -1.75
CA CYS A 124 13.37 29.77 -1.63
C CYS A 124 13.70 30.62 -2.85
#